data_AF-A0A6A3GD67-F1
#
_entry.id   AF-A0A6A3GD67-F1
#
_cell.length_a   1.000
_cell.length_b   1.000
_cell.length_c   1.000
_cell.angle_alpha   90.00
_cell.angle_beta   90.00
_cell.angle_gamma   90.00
#
_symmetry.space_group_name_H-M   'P 1'
#
loop_
_entity.id
_entity.type
_entity.pdbx_description
1 polymer ?
#
loop_
_entity_poly.entity_id
_entity_poly.type
_entity_poly.pdbx_seq_one_letter_code
_entity_poly.pdbx_strand_id
1 'polypeptide(L)'
;MHYYVTVTPFQRIEDPHLQRAFDICRPGVKLPCRQKLSDELLDACFSEVQEAVDGFLQTPTTHVCVTSDGWSNILNEPIVNYMAVSPDKAVFVESVPTGEKRHTAEWIANDLTRVVRSLGATVSGAITDNTKANKNAWLILEKEFPDKFFHGIAMTW
;
A
#
# COMPACT_ATOMS: atom_id res chain seq x y z
N MET A 1 10.45 8.91 -11.10
CA MET A 1 10.80 8.16 -9.88
C MET A 1 11.41 9.02 -8.77
N HIS A 2 12.60 9.64 -8.90
CA HIS A 2 13.29 10.29 -7.76
C HIS A 2 12.38 11.19 -6.90
N TYR A 3 11.69 12.17 -7.50
CA TYR A 3 10.80 13.08 -6.78
C TYR A 3 9.70 12.40 -5.98
N TYR A 4 9.14 11.30 -6.51
CA TYR A 4 8.07 10.54 -5.85
C TYR A 4 8.62 9.69 -4.71
N VAL A 5 9.76 9.02 -4.93
CA VAL A 5 10.39 8.13 -3.94
C VAL A 5 10.95 8.92 -2.74
N THR A 6 11.51 10.10 -2.97
CA THR A 6 12.09 10.92 -1.90
C THR A 6 11.11 11.92 -1.30
N VAL A 7 9.85 11.91 -1.74
CA VAL A 7 8.82 12.87 -1.30
C VAL A 7 9.29 14.32 -1.46
N THR A 8 10.03 14.59 -2.54
CA THR A 8 10.56 15.92 -2.82
C THR A 8 9.43 16.84 -3.29
N PRO A 9 9.26 18.05 -2.71
CA PRO A 9 8.25 18.98 -3.17
C PRO A 9 8.42 19.30 -4.66
N PHE A 10 7.35 19.17 -5.45
CA PHE A 10 7.40 19.34 -6.91
C PHE A 10 7.90 20.73 -7.34
N GLN A 11 7.70 21.76 -6.51
CA GLN A 11 8.24 23.10 -6.74
C GLN A 11 9.77 23.11 -6.91
N ARG A 12 10.48 22.13 -6.33
CA ARG A 12 11.95 22.04 -6.42
C ARG A 12 12.46 21.70 -7.81
N ILE A 13 11.63 21.18 -8.72
CA ILE A 13 12.05 20.88 -10.10
C ILE A 13 12.35 22.15 -10.91
N GLU A 14 11.71 23.26 -10.53
CA GLU A 14 11.84 24.55 -11.20
C GLU A 14 12.93 25.42 -10.55
N ASP A 15 13.72 24.85 -9.63
CA ASP A 15 14.83 25.55 -9.01
C ASP A 15 15.92 25.88 -10.06
N PRO A 16 16.31 27.17 -10.21
CA PRO A 16 17.31 27.56 -11.21
C PRO A 16 18.68 26.91 -11.02
N HIS A 17 19.07 26.60 -9.77
CA HIS A 17 20.34 25.92 -9.49
C HIS A 17 20.28 24.45 -9.90
N LEU A 18 19.13 23.81 -9.75
CA LEU A 18 18.91 22.45 -10.25
C LEU A 18 19.00 22.42 -11.77
N GLN A 19 18.29 23.32 -12.46
CA GLN A 19 18.38 23.42 -13.92
C GLN A 19 19.81 23.69 -14.38
N ARG A 20 20.56 24.56 -13.69
CA ARG A 20 21.98 24.81 -13.99
C ARG A 20 22.85 23.58 -13.76
N ALA A 21 22.64 22.84 -12.67
CA ALA A 21 23.39 21.62 -12.40
C ALA A 21 23.19 20.56 -13.49
N PHE A 22 21.93 20.37 -13.94
CA PHE A 22 21.63 19.46 -15.05
C PHE A 22 22.20 19.93 -16.38
N ASP A 23 22.20 21.25 -16.65
CA ASP A 23 22.77 21.82 -17.86
C ASP A 23 24.29 21.65 -17.94
N ILE A 24 25.00 21.69 -16.80
CA ILE A 24 26.44 21.36 -16.73
C ILE A 24 26.69 19.90 -17.15
N CYS A 25 25.87 18.97 -16.66
CA CYS A 25 26.01 17.55 -16.98
C CYS A 25 25.54 17.20 -18.40
N ARG A 26 24.52 17.91 -18.89
CA ARG A 26 23.91 17.69 -20.20
C ARG A 26 23.40 19.03 -20.77
N PRO A 27 24.23 19.75 -21.54
CA PRO A 27 23.86 21.04 -22.09
C PRO A 27 22.56 20.99 -22.91
N GLY A 28 21.69 21.97 -22.69
CA GLY A 28 20.40 22.11 -23.37
C GLY A 28 19.28 21.24 -22.80
N VAL A 29 19.50 20.50 -21.72
CA VAL A 29 18.45 19.73 -21.06
C VAL A 29 17.38 20.65 -20.48
N LYS A 30 16.12 20.31 -20.71
CA LYS A 30 14.98 21.00 -20.10
C LYS A 30 14.36 20.09 -19.06
N LEU A 31 14.38 20.52 -17.81
CA LEU A 31 13.65 19.82 -16.76
C LEU A 31 12.14 20.00 -16.95
N PRO A 32 11.31 19.04 -16.54
CA PRO A 32 9.86 19.20 -16.59
C PRO A 32 9.42 20.31 -15.63
N CYS A 33 8.27 20.93 -15.90
CA CYS A 33 7.64 21.84 -14.95
C CYS A 33 6.91 21.06 -13.85
N ARG A 34 6.57 21.76 -12.76
CA ARG A 34 5.86 21.16 -11.63
C ARG A 34 4.50 20.57 -12.05
N GLN A 35 3.81 21.18 -13.02
CA GLN A 35 2.51 20.71 -13.51
C GLN A 35 2.66 19.35 -14.20
N LYS A 36 3.67 19.21 -15.06
CA LYS A 36 3.96 17.94 -15.74
C LYS A 36 4.38 16.85 -14.75
N LEU A 37 5.07 17.21 -13.66
CA LEU A 37 5.38 16.30 -12.56
C LEU A 37 4.18 15.87 -11.73
N SER A 38 3.19 16.76 -11.52
CA SER A 38 1.99 16.47 -10.73
C SER A 38 0.87 15.78 -11.50
N ASP A 39 1.05 15.55 -12.80
CA ASP A 39 0.02 15.08 -13.72
C ASP A 39 0.60 13.94 -14.58
N GLU A 40 0.87 14.17 -15.87
CA GLU A 40 1.39 13.17 -16.83
C GLU A 40 2.50 12.25 -16.27
N LEU A 41 3.53 12.80 -15.62
CA LEU A 41 4.64 11.99 -15.11
C LEU A 41 4.29 11.21 -13.84
N LEU A 42 3.32 11.71 -13.05
CA LEU A 42 2.82 11.00 -11.87
C LEU A 42 1.98 9.81 -12.32
N ASP A 43 1.08 10.02 -13.28
CA ASP A 43 0.24 8.96 -13.84
C ASP A 43 1.07 7.87 -14.53
N ALA A 44 2.09 8.26 -15.29
CA ALA A 44 3.01 7.32 -15.91
C ALA A 44 3.78 6.50 -14.86
N CYS A 45 4.29 7.16 -13.80
CA CYS A 45 5.00 6.47 -12.72
C CYS A 45 4.07 5.57 -11.91
N PHE A 46 2.83 6.00 -11.66
CA PHE A 46 1.82 5.21 -10.98
C PHE A 46 1.48 3.95 -11.79
N SER A 47 1.23 4.11 -13.10
CA SER A 47 0.90 2.99 -13.99
C SER A 47 2.04 1.95 -14.02
N GLU A 48 3.28 2.39 -14.15
CA GLU A 48 4.47 1.51 -14.13
C GLU A 48 4.57 0.73 -12.81
N VAL A 49 4.38 1.42 -11.67
CA VAL A 49 4.42 0.78 -10.35
C VAL A 49 3.23 -0.18 -10.17
N GLN A 50 2.03 0.22 -10.58
CA GLN A 50 0.83 -0.61 -10.49
C GLN A 50 0.96 -1.88 -11.31
N GLU A 51 1.46 -1.80 -12.54
CA GLU A 51 1.73 -2.98 -13.37
C GLU A 51 2.73 -3.94 -12.70
N ALA A 52 3.78 -3.40 -12.06
CA ALA A 52 4.75 -4.21 -11.33
C ALA A 52 4.16 -4.87 -10.07
N VAL A 53 3.27 -4.17 -9.36
CA VAL A 53 2.54 -4.70 -8.20
C VAL A 53 1.57 -5.80 -8.64
N ASP A 54 0.79 -5.56 -9.69
CA ASP A 54 -0.16 -6.51 -10.25
C ASP A 54 0.56 -7.76 -10.76
N GLY A 55 1.66 -7.61 -11.50
CA GLY A 55 2.46 -8.74 -11.97
C GLY A 55 2.99 -9.61 -10.82
N PHE A 56 3.42 -8.99 -9.72
CA PHE A 56 3.84 -9.70 -8.51
C PHE A 56 2.67 -10.43 -7.83
N LEU A 57 1.54 -9.74 -7.66
CA LEU A 57 0.35 -10.25 -6.96
C LEU A 57 -0.51 -11.20 -7.80
N GLN A 58 -0.30 -11.31 -9.11
CA GLN A 58 -0.99 -12.26 -10.00
C GLN A 58 -0.14 -13.51 -10.30
N THR A 59 1.11 -13.56 -9.83
CA THR A 59 1.99 -14.71 -10.04
C THR A 59 1.57 -15.87 -9.11
N PRO A 60 1.15 -17.05 -9.63
CA PRO A 60 0.61 -18.13 -8.79
C PRO A 60 1.61 -18.72 -7.79
N THR A 61 2.91 -18.66 -8.09
CA THR A 61 3.99 -19.12 -7.22
C THR A 61 4.35 -18.13 -6.13
N THR A 62 3.77 -16.92 -6.15
CA THR A 62 3.98 -15.91 -5.12
C THR A 62 3.15 -16.28 -3.89
N HIS A 63 3.81 -16.36 -2.75
CA HIS A 63 3.16 -16.54 -1.45
C HIS A 63 3.28 -15.25 -0.64
N VAL A 64 2.15 -14.76 -0.15
CA VAL A 64 2.08 -13.53 0.65
C VAL A 64 1.26 -13.72 1.92
N CYS A 65 1.55 -12.88 2.90
CA CYS A 65 0.67 -12.61 4.03
C CYS A 65 0.12 -11.19 3.88
N VAL A 66 -1.17 -11.02 4.15
CA VAL A 66 -1.80 -9.70 4.15
C VAL A 66 -1.51 -9.03 5.49
N THR A 67 -1.12 -7.76 5.50
CA THR A 67 -1.11 -6.96 6.72
C THR A 67 -2.11 -5.82 6.61
N SER A 68 -2.82 -5.53 7.70
CA SER A 68 -3.77 -4.42 7.77
C SER A 68 -3.41 -3.45 8.88
N ASP A 69 -3.47 -2.16 8.61
CA ASP A 69 -3.30 -1.11 9.61
C ASP A 69 -4.45 -0.10 9.56
N GLY A 70 -5.02 0.22 10.72
CA GLY A 70 -6.11 1.17 10.86
C GLY A 70 -5.56 2.54 11.24
N TRP A 71 -5.89 3.56 10.46
CA TRP A 71 -5.38 4.92 10.65
C TRP A 71 -6.47 5.98 10.43
N SER A 72 -6.25 7.21 10.90
CA SER A 72 -7.10 8.37 10.58
C SER A 72 -6.39 9.27 9.58
N ASN A 73 -7.00 9.51 8.42
CA ASN A 73 -6.38 10.39 7.42
C ASN A 73 -6.27 11.85 7.92
N ILE A 74 -5.73 12.75 7.10
CA ILE A 74 -5.54 14.17 7.47
C ILE A 74 -6.85 14.92 7.75
N LEU A 75 -8.00 14.37 7.33
CA LEU A 75 -9.35 14.88 7.59
C LEU A 75 -10.01 14.19 8.79
N ASN A 76 -9.25 13.36 9.52
CA ASN A 76 -9.72 12.54 10.63
C ASN A 76 -10.79 11.50 10.23
N GLU A 77 -10.80 11.07 8.97
CA GLU A 77 -11.65 9.99 8.49
C GLU A 77 -10.93 8.65 8.69
N PRO A 78 -11.60 7.63 9.24
CA PRO A 78 -10.99 6.33 9.47
C PRO A 78 -10.76 5.60 8.14
N ILE A 79 -9.55 5.10 7.96
CA ILE A 79 -9.10 4.34 6.80
C ILE A 79 -8.43 3.04 7.28
N VAL A 80 -8.45 2.02 6.44
CA VAL A 80 -7.67 0.79 6.64
C VAL A 80 -6.75 0.59 5.44
N ASN A 81 -5.46 0.44 5.71
CA ASN A 81 -4.44 0.18 4.71
C ASN A 81 -4.16 -1.32 4.64
N TYR A 82 -4.06 -1.85 3.43
CA TYR A 82 -3.69 -3.24 3.18
C TYR A 82 -2.38 -3.32 2.42
N MET A 83 -1.50 -4.19 2.89
CA MET A 83 -0.28 -4.55 2.19
C MET A 83 -0.20 -6.07 2.04
N ALA A 84 0.47 -6.52 0.98
CA ALA A 84 0.82 -7.91 0.78
C ALA A 84 2.33 -8.05 0.97
N VAL A 85 2.72 -8.97 1.85
CA VAL A 85 4.10 -9.13 2.30
C VAL A 85 4.57 -10.56 2.05
N SER A 86 5.71 -10.66 1.39
CA SER A 86 6.49 -11.88 1.18
C SER A 86 7.87 -11.71 1.84
N PRO A 87 8.68 -12.77 1.97
CA PRO A 87 10.01 -12.66 2.57
C PRO A 87 10.94 -11.65 1.85
N ASP A 88 10.77 -11.46 0.54
CA ASP A 88 11.62 -10.63 -0.30
C ASP A 88 11.00 -9.27 -0.67
N LYS A 89 9.67 -9.15 -0.60
CA LYS A 89 8.96 -7.95 -1.06
C LYS A 89 7.71 -7.64 -0.24
N ALA A 90 7.49 -6.36 0.04
CA ALA A 90 6.23 -5.82 0.54
C ALA A 90 5.65 -4.84 -0.48
N VAL A 91 4.36 -4.98 -0.80
CA VAL A 91 3.65 -4.10 -1.72
C VAL A 91 2.38 -3.55 -1.08
N PHE A 92 2.08 -2.29 -1.37
CA PHE A 92 0.81 -1.70 -1.03
C PHE A 92 -0.28 -2.25 -1.95
N VAL A 93 -1.40 -2.68 -1.38
CA VAL A 93 -2.54 -3.22 -2.11
C VAL A 93 -3.59 -2.13 -2.29
N GLU A 94 -4.12 -1.61 -1.19
CA GLU A 94 -5.15 -0.57 -1.22
C GLU A 94 -5.27 0.15 0.13
N SER A 95 -5.93 1.31 0.11
CA SER A 95 -6.41 2.01 1.31
C SER A 95 -7.91 2.24 1.18
N VAL A 96 -8.67 1.81 2.18
CA VAL A 96 -10.14 1.82 2.13
C VAL A 96 -10.68 2.75 3.22
N PRO A 97 -11.43 3.81 2.86
CA PRO A 97 -12.16 4.60 3.84
C PRO A 97 -13.29 3.79 4.45
N THR A 98 -13.35 3.74 5.77
CA THR A 98 -14.37 2.95 6.49
C THR A 98 -15.59 3.76 6.85
N GLY A 99 -15.51 5.10 6.74
CA GLY A 99 -16.57 6.02 7.15
C GLY A 99 -16.97 5.80 8.61
N GLU A 100 -18.25 5.91 8.93
CA GLU A 100 -18.75 5.73 10.30
C GLU A 100 -18.86 4.26 10.76
N LYS A 101 -18.42 3.30 9.92
CA LYS A 101 -18.53 1.88 10.28
C LYS A 101 -17.62 1.58 11.46
N ARG A 102 -18.20 0.99 12.51
CA ARG A 102 -17.41 0.41 13.58
C ARG A 102 -16.63 -0.79 13.03
N HIS A 103 -15.35 -0.85 13.35
CA HIS A 103 -14.49 -2.01 13.05
C HIS A 103 -14.83 -3.16 14.02
N THR A 104 -16.03 -3.72 13.89
CA THR A 104 -16.43 -4.93 14.63
C THR A 104 -15.66 -6.14 14.09
N ALA A 105 -15.69 -7.24 14.84
CA ALA A 105 -15.04 -8.48 14.42
C ALA A 105 -15.55 -8.97 13.06
N GLU A 106 -16.86 -8.87 12.83
CA GLU A 106 -17.51 -9.27 11.59
C GLU A 106 -17.11 -8.35 10.44
N TRP A 107 -16.99 -7.05 10.69
CA TRP A 107 -16.56 -6.09 9.67
C TRP A 107 -15.11 -6.37 9.26
N ILE A 108 -14.21 -6.55 10.22
CA ILE A 108 -12.79 -6.86 9.97
C ILE A 108 -12.67 -8.18 9.21
N ALA A 109 -13.39 -9.23 9.64
CA ALA A 109 -13.36 -10.52 8.97
C ALA A 109 -13.85 -10.42 7.52
N ASN A 110 -14.98 -9.74 7.28
CA ASN A 110 -15.52 -9.55 5.94
C ASN A 110 -14.56 -8.77 5.02
N ASP A 111 -13.93 -7.72 5.53
CA ASP A 111 -13.01 -6.91 4.73
C ASP A 111 -11.70 -7.66 4.43
N LEU A 112 -11.15 -8.39 5.40
CA LEU A 112 -10.00 -9.28 5.15
C LEU A 112 -10.35 -10.40 4.18
N THR A 113 -11.53 -11.02 4.30
CA THR A 113 -12.02 -12.01 3.33
C THR A 113 -12.07 -11.44 1.91
N ARG A 114 -12.53 -10.19 1.76
CA ARG A 114 -12.54 -9.49 0.46
C ARG A 114 -11.13 -9.34 -0.11
N VAL A 115 -10.17 -8.90 0.69
CA VAL A 115 -8.77 -8.73 0.27
C VAL A 115 -8.11 -10.08 -0.04
N VAL A 116 -8.24 -11.07 0.85
CA VAL A 116 -7.66 -12.41 0.66
C VAL A 116 -8.15 -13.06 -0.63
N ARG A 117 -9.42 -12.86 -1.00
CA ARG A 117 -10.03 -13.43 -2.21
C ARG A 117 -9.75 -12.62 -3.48
N SER A 118 -9.38 -11.35 -3.40
CA SER A 118 -9.11 -10.51 -4.57
C SER A 118 -7.70 -10.71 -5.12
N LEU A 119 -6.75 -11.17 -4.29
CA LEU A 119 -5.38 -11.41 -4.70
C LEU A 119 -5.24 -12.68 -5.55
N GLY A 120 -4.48 -12.59 -6.65
CA GLY A 120 -4.15 -13.75 -7.48
C GLY A 120 -3.04 -14.63 -6.88
N ALA A 121 -2.25 -14.09 -5.95
CA ALA A 121 -1.18 -14.77 -5.24
C ALA A 121 -1.74 -15.72 -4.17
N THR A 122 -0.93 -16.70 -3.76
CA THR A 122 -1.31 -17.60 -2.68
C THR A 122 -1.20 -16.88 -1.33
N VAL A 123 -2.35 -16.55 -0.75
CA VAL A 123 -2.40 -15.92 0.58
C VAL A 123 -2.28 -16.96 1.68
N SER A 124 -1.24 -16.83 2.50
CA SER A 124 -0.92 -17.74 3.62
C SER A 124 -1.66 -17.36 4.92
N GLY A 125 -2.19 -16.14 4.99
CA GLY A 125 -2.80 -15.61 6.21
C GLY A 125 -2.83 -14.10 6.24
N ALA A 126 -3.24 -13.55 7.38
CA ALA A 126 -3.17 -12.11 7.64
C ALA A 126 -2.61 -11.78 9.03
N ILE A 127 -1.86 -10.69 9.10
CA ILE A 127 -1.40 -10.05 10.32
C ILE A 127 -2.16 -8.74 10.51
N THR A 128 -2.75 -8.52 11.68
CA THR A 128 -3.52 -7.31 11.97
C THR A 128 -3.10 -6.69 13.30
N ASP A 129 -3.72 -5.58 13.69
CA ASP A 129 -3.67 -5.13 15.09
C ASP A 129 -4.24 -6.22 16.02
N ASN A 130 -3.89 -6.16 17.31
CA ASN A 130 -4.17 -7.16 18.34
C ASN A 130 -5.35 -6.75 19.25
N THR A 131 -6.24 -5.88 18.77
CA THR A 131 -7.42 -5.45 19.54
C THR A 131 -8.36 -6.63 19.82
N LYS A 132 -9.29 -6.44 20.75
CA LYS A 132 -10.35 -7.44 21.02
C LYS A 132 -11.18 -7.75 19.78
N ALA A 133 -11.47 -6.74 18.95
CA ALA A 133 -12.22 -6.94 17.71
C ALA A 133 -11.44 -7.77 16.70
N ASN A 134 -10.14 -7.51 16.52
CA ASN A 134 -9.26 -8.30 15.66
C ASN A 134 -9.15 -9.75 16.13
N LYS A 135 -8.92 -9.99 17.43
CA LYS A 135 -8.89 -11.35 17.98
C LYS A 135 -10.15 -12.15 17.69
N ASN A 136 -11.31 -11.51 17.84
CA ASN A 136 -12.58 -12.14 17.51
C ASN A 136 -12.76 -12.35 15.99
N ALA A 137 -12.23 -11.45 15.16
CA ALA A 137 -12.24 -11.60 13.71
C ALA A 137 -11.40 -12.80 13.27
N TRP A 138 -10.24 -13.05 13.90
CA TRP A 138 -9.41 -14.21 13.62
C TRP A 138 -10.17 -15.52 13.84
N LEU A 139 -10.98 -15.63 14.90
CA LEU A 139 -11.82 -16.80 15.15
C LEU A 139 -12.89 -17.04 14.06
N ILE A 140 -13.33 -15.99 13.37
CA ILE A 140 -14.24 -16.09 12.23
C ILE A 140 -13.46 -16.56 11.01
N LEU A 141 -12.31 -15.93 10.75
CA LEU A 141 -11.46 -16.19 9.59
C LEU A 141 -10.83 -17.59 9.62
N GLU A 142 -10.41 -18.10 10.77
CA GLU A 142 -9.86 -19.45 10.94
C GLU A 142 -10.90 -20.54 10.61
N LYS A 143 -12.19 -20.26 10.80
CA LYS A 143 -13.27 -21.18 10.40
C LYS A 143 -13.52 -21.13 8.89
N GLU A 144 -13.38 -19.96 8.30
CA GLU A 144 -13.57 -19.74 6.86
C GLU A 144 -12.39 -20.25 6.03
N PHE A 145 -11.17 -20.08 6.54
CA PHE A 145 -9.90 -20.43 5.91
C PHE A 145 -9.05 -21.31 6.85
N PRO A 146 -9.41 -22.59 7.03
CA PRO A 146 -8.72 -23.48 7.96
C PRO A 146 -7.26 -23.78 7.58
N ASP A 147 -6.85 -23.44 6.35
CA ASP A 147 -5.49 -23.57 5.82
C ASP A 147 -4.62 -22.31 6.01
N LYS A 148 -5.16 -21.24 6.63
CA LYS A 148 -4.50 -19.93 6.74
C LYS A 148 -4.29 -19.51 8.19
N PHE A 149 -3.32 -18.64 8.41
CA PHE A 149 -2.97 -18.14 9.75
C PHE A 149 -3.46 -16.70 9.96
N PHE A 150 -4.04 -16.41 11.13
CA PHE A 150 -4.51 -15.07 11.48
C PHE A 150 -3.98 -14.66 12.85
N HIS A 151 -3.10 -13.65 12.86
CA HIS A 151 -2.39 -13.25 14.09
C HIS A 151 -2.27 -11.74 14.23
N GLY A 152 -1.89 -11.31 15.43
CA GLY A 152 -1.61 -9.92 15.75
C GLY A 152 -0.13 -9.60 15.66
N ILE A 153 0.20 -8.34 15.41
CA ILE A 153 1.57 -7.86 15.60
C ILE A 153 1.97 -8.06 17.08
N ALA A 154 3.20 -8.50 17.33
CA ALA A 154 3.75 -8.50 18.68
C ALA A 154 3.99 -7.04 19.11
N MET A 155 3.29 -6.56 20.13
CA MET A 155 3.60 -5.26 20.72
C MET A 155 4.99 -5.33 21.38
N THR A 156 6.01 -4.79 20.72
CA THR A 156 7.23 -4.35 21.41
C THR A 156 6.98 -2.92 21.89
N TRP A 157 6.46 -2.77 23.10
CA TRP A 157 6.63 -1.54 23.89
C TRP A 157 7.83 -1.73 24.80
#